data_AF-A0AAW5WEJ9-F1
#
_entry.id   AF-A0AAW5WEJ9-F1
#
_cell.length_a   1.000
_cell.length_b   1.000
_cell.length_c   1.000
_cell.angle_alpha   90.00
_cell.angle_beta   90.00
_cell.angle_gamma   90.00
#
_symmetry.space_group_name_H-M   'P 1'
#
loop_
_entity.id
_entity.type
_entity.pdbx_description
1 polymer ?
#
loop_
_entity_poly.entity_id
_entity_poly.type
_entity_poly.pdbx_seq_one_letter_code
_entity_poly.pdbx_strand_id
1 'polypeptide(L)'
;MAIDYRRMRATATRLLTENGKAYQLTRGGTTTRDQYGKEVVIPVVTATVTGVITEYSAREIDGSLIATGDKKLAATFETEVRIGDLIDIDGKKWRVVQPNPVKPADVLISYNIQLRT
;
A
#
# COMPACT_ATOMS: atom_id res chain seq x y z
N MET A 1 -25.64 9.02 18.13
CA MET A 1 -25.41 7.59 17.77
C MET A 1 -23.95 7.46 17.32
N ALA A 2 -23.17 6.57 17.93
CA ALA A 2 -21.78 6.36 17.51
C ALA A 2 -21.73 5.49 16.25
N ILE A 3 -20.87 5.85 15.28
CA ILE A 3 -20.65 5.06 14.08
C ILE A 3 -19.74 3.88 14.42
N ASP A 4 -20.16 2.66 14.08
CA ASP A 4 -19.33 1.45 14.25
C ASP A 4 -18.47 1.22 13.00
N TYR A 5 -17.23 1.71 13.05
CA TYR A 5 -16.26 1.56 11.97
C TYR A 5 -15.80 0.11 11.74
N ARG A 6 -16.05 -0.83 12.67
CA ARG A 6 -15.68 -2.26 12.48
C ARG A 6 -16.56 -2.92 11.43
N ARG A 7 -17.85 -2.55 11.34
CA ARG A 7 -18.76 -3.02 10.29
C ARG A 7 -18.33 -2.50 8.91
N MET A 8 -17.86 -1.24 8.86
CA MET A 8 -17.34 -0.65 7.63
C MET A 8 -16.06 -1.35 7.16
N ARG A 9 -15.13 -1.65 8.09
CA ARG A 9 -13.94 -2.47 7.82
C ARG A 9 -14.32 -3.84 7.25
N ALA A 10 -15.21 -4.57 7.91
CA ALA A 10 -15.63 -5.89 7.43
C ALA A 10 -16.21 -5.83 6.01
N THR A 11 -16.99 -4.79 5.71
CA THR A 11 -17.54 -4.56 4.37
C THR A 11 -16.45 -4.27 3.34
N ALA A 12 -15.49 -3.39 3.67
CA ALA A 12 -14.38 -3.05 2.79
C ALA A 12 -13.50 -4.28 2.51
N THR A 13 -13.12 -5.03 3.55
CA THR A 13 -12.36 -6.28 3.40
C THR A 13 -13.09 -7.27 2.50
N ARG A 14 -14.39 -7.49 2.73
CA ARG A 14 -15.19 -8.40 1.89
C ARG A 14 -15.17 -7.98 0.43
N LEU A 15 -15.45 -6.71 0.12
CA LEU A 15 -15.49 -6.23 -1.27
C LEU A 15 -14.13 -6.31 -1.97
N LEU A 16 -13.04 -5.97 -1.27
CA LEU A 16 -11.69 -6.04 -1.81
C LEU A 16 -11.20 -7.47 -1.99
N THR A 17 -11.60 -8.40 -1.12
CA THR A 17 -11.27 -9.82 -1.28
C THR A 17 -12.08 -10.48 -2.40
N GLU A 18 -13.36 -10.13 -2.54
CA GLU A 18 -14.23 -10.68 -3.60
C GLU A 18 -13.89 -10.16 -5.00
N ASN A 19 -13.49 -8.88 -5.13
CA ASN A 19 -13.31 -8.22 -6.43
C ASN A 19 -11.85 -7.85 -6.73
N GLY A 20 -10.95 -8.08 -5.78
CA GLY A 20 -9.52 -7.77 -5.92
C GLY A 20 -8.67 -8.98 -6.27
N LYS A 21 -7.36 -8.74 -6.25
CA LYS A 21 -6.33 -9.74 -6.46
C LYS A 21 -5.33 -9.67 -5.31
N ALA A 22 -4.71 -10.81 -5.00
CA ALA A 22 -3.59 -10.89 -4.08
C ALA A 22 -2.28 -10.52 -4.80
N TYR A 23 -1.53 -9.60 -4.22
CA TYR A 23 -0.24 -9.12 -4.72
C TYR A 23 0.86 -9.43 -3.70
N GLN A 24 2.05 -9.77 -4.19
CA GLN A 24 3.22 -10.00 -3.34
C GLN A 24 3.83 -8.66 -2.93
N LEU A 25 3.91 -8.43 -1.63
CA LEU A 25 4.62 -7.30 -1.02
C LEU A 25 5.97 -7.78 -0.51
N THR A 26 7.02 -7.05 -0.83
CA THR A 26 8.38 -7.26 -0.35
C THR A 26 8.87 -6.02 0.37
N ARG A 27 9.37 -6.20 1.59
CA ARG A 27 9.97 -5.15 2.42
C ARG A 27 11.43 -5.48 2.69
N GLY A 28 12.29 -4.46 2.69
CA GLY A 28 13.72 -4.63 2.99
C GLY A 28 14.50 -5.18 1.80
N GLY A 29 15.47 -6.05 2.07
CA GLY A 29 16.39 -6.56 1.04
C GLY A 29 17.39 -5.53 0.54
N THR A 30 17.56 -4.44 1.28
CA THR A 30 18.49 -3.36 0.96
C THR A 30 19.51 -3.21 2.08
N THR A 31 20.72 -2.81 1.69
CA THR A 31 21.78 -2.46 2.62
C THR A 31 21.68 -0.97 2.93
N THR A 32 21.47 -0.62 4.20
CA THR A 32 21.49 0.76 4.67
C THR A 32 22.70 0.97 5.57
N ARG A 33 23.32 2.15 5.53
CA ARG A 33 24.38 2.50 6.49
C ARG A 33 23.76 3.00 7.79
N ASP A 34 24.24 2.47 8.91
CA ASP A 34 23.87 3.00 10.22
C ASP A 34 24.50 4.39 10.49
N GLN A 35 24.17 4.97 11.64
CA GLN A 35 24.70 6.27 12.08
C GLN A 35 26.23 6.30 12.30
N TYR A 36 26.89 5.14 12.24
CA TYR A 36 28.34 4.96 12.35
C TYR A 36 28.98 4.51 11.03
N GLY A 37 28.23 4.52 9.93
CA GLY A 37 28.71 4.16 8.60
C GLY A 37 28.82 2.66 8.32
N LYS A 38 28.37 1.79 9.24
CA LYS A 38 28.38 0.34 9.06
C LYS A 38 27.21 -0.10 8.19
N GLU A 39 27.49 -0.98 7.23
CA GLU A 39 26.44 -1.59 6.41
C GLU A 39 25.59 -2.55 7.25
N VAL A 40 24.30 -2.25 7.33
CA VAL A 40 23.27 -3.07 7.96
C VAL A 40 22.36 -3.61 6.87
N VAL A 41 22.30 -4.94 6.77
CA VAL A 41 21.40 -5.63 5.85
C VAL A 41 20.02 -5.70 6.49
N ILE A 42 19.02 -5.10 5.84
CA ILE A 42 17.63 -5.21 6.26
C ILE A 42 17.10 -6.54 5.71
N PRO A 43 16.67 -7.50 6.56
CA PRO A 43 16.18 -8.78 6.10
C PRO A 43 14.96 -8.58 5.19
N VAL A 44 14.86 -9.44 4.17
CA VAL A 44 13.72 -9.46 3.26
C VAL A 44 12.52 -10.03 4.03
N VAL A 45 11.42 -9.28 4.05
CA VAL A 45 10.13 -9.74 4.57
C VAL A 45 9.15 -9.74 3.41
N THR A 46 8.52 -10.89 3.16
CA THR A 46 7.44 -11.01 2.18
C THR A 46 6.09 -11.10 2.87
N ALA A 47 5.08 -10.49 2.26
CA ALA A 47 3.70 -10.52 2.71
C ALA A 47 2.76 -10.48 1.51
N THR A 48 1.48 -10.75 1.73
CA THR A 48 0.46 -10.70 0.68
C THR A 48 -0.50 -9.56 0.94
N VAL A 49 -0.67 -8.67 -0.02
CA VAL A 49 -1.64 -7.57 0.02
C VAL A 49 -2.76 -7.89 -0.95
N THR A 50 -4.00 -7.91 -0.46
CA THR A 50 -5.18 -8.10 -1.31
C THR A 50 -5.83 -6.75 -1.60
N GLY A 51 -6.14 -6.49 -2.86
CA GLY A 51 -6.74 -5.20 -3.24
C GLY A 51 -7.10 -5.07 -4.71
N VAL A 52 -7.56 -3.88 -5.08
CA VAL A 52 -7.94 -3.52 -6.44
C VAL A 52 -7.07 -2.35 -6.91
N ILE A 53 -6.52 -2.48 -8.12
CA ILE A 53 -5.75 -1.42 -8.76
C ILE A 53 -6.69 -0.51 -9.55
N THR A 54 -6.48 0.79 -9.41
CA THR A 54 -7.17 1.83 -10.18
C THR A 54 -6.16 2.88 -10.66
N GLU A 55 -6.49 3.58 -11.75
CA GLU A 55 -5.65 4.67 -12.25
C GLU A 55 -6.01 6.00 -11.59
N TYR A 56 -5.05 6.92 -11.51
CA TYR A 56 -5.35 8.32 -11.22
C TYR A 56 -6.08 8.96 -12.40
N SER A 57 -7.08 9.78 -12.12
CA SER A 57 -7.69 10.62 -13.16
C SER A 57 -6.74 11.77 -13.53
N ALA A 58 -6.87 12.30 -14.75
CA ALA A 58 -6.04 13.43 -15.21
C ALA A 58 -6.13 14.68 -14.31
N ARG A 59 -7.22 14.84 -13.55
CA ARG A 59 -7.41 15.96 -12.61
C ARG A 59 -6.63 15.80 -11.31
N GLU A 60 -6.29 14.57 -10.95
CA GLU A 60 -5.54 14.27 -9.73
C GLU A 60 -4.03 14.28 -9.96
N ILE A 61 -3.60 14.23 -11.23
CA ILE A 61 -2.19 14.31 -11.60
C ILE A 61 -1.78 15.79 -11.57
N ASP A 62 -0.99 16.15 -10.55
CA ASP A 62 -0.40 17.48 -10.41
C ASP A 62 1.05 17.56 -10.91
N GLY A 63 1.66 16.42 -11.27
CA GLY A 63 3.04 16.32 -11.77
C GLY A 63 4.12 16.41 -10.69
N SER A 64 3.74 16.64 -9.44
CA SER A 64 4.62 16.72 -8.27
C SER A 64 4.39 15.51 -7.34
N LEU A 65 3.33 15.55 -6.53
CA LEU A 65 2.99 14.50 -5.59
C LEU A 65 2.48 13.28 -6.33
N ILE A 66 1.57 13.47 -7.29
CA ILE A 66 1.03 12.43 -8.16
C ILE A 66 1.56 12.66 -9.57
N ALA A 67 2.33 11.71 -10.08
CA ALA A 67 2.94 11.78 -11.39
C ALA A 67 2.18 10.93 -12.41
N THR A 68 2.36 11.24 -13.70
CA THR A 68 1.85 10.43 -14.79
C THR A 68 2.41 9.00 -14.69
N GLY A 69 1.52 8.01 -14.69
CA GLY A 69 1.88 6.60 -14.59
C GLY A 69 1.84 6.04 -13.17
N ASP A 70 1.62 6.88 -12.15
CA ASP A 70 1.29 6.40 -10.81
C ASP A 70 -0.01 5.61 -10.82
N LYS A 71 -0.11 4.62 -9.93
CA LYS A 71 -1.31 3.81 -9.73
C LYS A 71 -1.82 3.93 -8.31
N LYS A 72 -3.13 3.76 -8.15
CA LYS A 72 -3.76 3.59 -6.84
C LYS A 72 -4.03 2.12 -6.59
N LEU A 73 -3.76 1.67 -5.39
CA LEU A 73 -4.16 0.35 -4.91
C LEU A 73 -5.01 0.51 -3.65
N ALA A 74 -6.30 0.18 -3.75
CA ALA A 74 -7.17 0.05 -2.60
C ALA A 74 -6.97 -1.35 -1.99
N ALA A 75 -6.44 -1.43 -0.77
CA ALA A 75 -6.03 -2.70 -0.16
C ALA A 75 -6.66 -2.96 1.21
N THR A 76 -6.78 -4.24 1.57
CA THR A 76 -7.31 -4.66 2.88
C THR A 76 -6.40 -4.17 4.02
N PHE A 77 -6.97 -4.00 5.21
CA PHE A 77 -6.24 -3.53 6.39
C PHE A 77 -5.28 -4.59 7.00
N GLU A 78 -5.39 -5.85 6.56
CA GLU A 78 -4.76 -7.02 7.21
C GLU A 78 -3.24 -6.98 7.13
N THR A 79 -2.71 -6.53 5.99
CA THR A 79 -1.29 -6.40 5.76
C THR A 79 -0.87 -4.96 5.90
N GLU A 80 0.04 -4.70 6.83
CA GLU A 80 0.60 -3.37 7.02
C GLU A 80 1.48 -2.97 5.83
N VAL A 81 1.16 -1.85 5.19
CA VAL A 81 1.92 -1.30 4.07
C VAL A 81 2.68 -0.05 4.53
N ARG A 82 3.97 -0.01 4.20
CA ARG A 82 4.88 1.08 4.56
C ARG A 82 5.48 1.73 3.32
N ILE A 83 5.94 2.97 3.48
CA ILE A 83 6.68 3.69 2.44
C ILE A 83 7.93 2.89 2.08
N GLY A 84 8.17 2.74 0.78
CA GLY A 84 9.33 2.01 0.25
C GLY A 84 9.12 0.50 0.07
N ASP A 85 7.99 -0.07 0.54
CA ASP A 85 7.62 -1.45 0.20
C ASP A 85 7.49 -1.61 -1.33
N LEU A 86 7.79 -2.80 -1.82
CA LEU A 86 7.66 -3.17 -3.23
C LEU A 86 6.50 -4.13 -3.42
N ILE A 87 5.56 -3.78 -4.28
CA ILE A 87 4.42 -4.62 -4.63
C ILE A 87 4.61 -5.12 -6.07
N ASP A 88 4.57 -6.44 -6.25
CA ASP A 88 4.63 -7.05 -7.57
C ASP A 88 3.24 -7.04 -8.21
N ILE A 89 3.13 -6.34 -9.34
CA ILE A 89 1.93 -6.27 -10.16
C ILE A 89 2.32 -6.74 -11.55
N ASP A 90 1.81 -7.92 -11.92
CA ASP A 90 1.99 -8.57 -13.22
C ASP A 90 3.47 -8.65 -13.65
N GLY A 91 4.36 -8.96 -12.70
CA GLY A 91 5.80 -9.13 -12.91
C GLY A 91 6.60 -7.83 -12.86
N LYS A 92 5.95 -6.68 -12.63
CA LYS A 92 6.59 -5.39 -12.43
C LYS A 92 6.57 -5.02 -10.94
N LYS A 93 7.72 -4.60 -10.41
CA LYS A 93 7.82 -4.09 -9.04
C LYS A 93 7.41 -2.62 -8.98
N TRP A 94 6.42 -2.32 -8.17
CA TRP A 94 5.92 -0.98 -7.90
C TRP A 94 6.32 -0.58 -6.48
N ARG A 95 6.93 0.59 -6.32
CA ARG A 95 7.29 1.13 -5.02
C ARG A 95 6.10 1.87 -4.41
N VAL A 96 5.84 1.60 -3.14
CA VAL A 96 4.90 2.37 -2.33
C VAL A 96 5.49 3.74 -2.04
N VAL A 97 4.88 4.78 -2.62
CA VAL A 97 5.23 6.17 -2.34
C VAL A 97 4.53 6.64 -1.07
N GLN A 98 3.23 6.39 -0.97
CA GLN A 98 2.43 6.71 0.20
C GLN A 98 1.38 5.62 0.45
N PRO A 99 1.29 5.04 1.66
CA PRO A 99 0.30 4.01 1.96
C PRO A 99 -1.13 4.56 2.18
N ASN A 100 -1.28 5.84 2.54
CA ASN A 100 -2.53 6.55 2.80
C ASN A 100 -3.61 5.69 3.51
N PRO A 101 -3.43 5.38 4.80
CA PRO A 101 -4.38 4.58 5.56
C PRO A 101 -5.73 5.30 5.69
N VAL A 102 -6.82 4.58 5.41
CA VAL A 102 -8.18 5.03 5.67
C VAL A 102 -8.53 4.66 7.11
N LYS A 103 -8.27 5.57 8.04
CA LYS A 103 -8.39 5.33 9.48
C LYS A 103 -9.28 6.37 10.15
N PRO A 104 -10.62 6.23 10.12
CA PRO A 104 -11.49 7.05 10.95
C PRO A 104 -11.30 6.70 12.44
N ALA A 105 -11.01 7.71 13.24
CA ALA A 105 -10.61 7.56 14.65
C ALA A 105 -9.47 6.52 14.80
N ASP A 106 -9.63 5.52 15.65
CA ASP A 106 -8.60 4.49 15.89
C ASP A 106 -8.76 3.22 15.06
N VAL A 107 -9.70 3.19 14.11
CA VAL A 107 -10.03 1.98 13.33
C VAL A 107 -9.50 2.11 11.91
N LEU A 108 -8.44 1.38 11.58
CA LEU A 108 -7.95 1.25 10.20
C LEU A 108 -8.96 0.43 9.37
N ILE A 109 -9.50 0.96 8.29
CA ILE A 109 -10.49 0.28 7.44
C ILE A 109 -9.80 -0.38 6.24
N SER A 110 -8.92 0.36 5.56
CA SER A 110 -8.23 -0.05 4.34
C SER A 110 -7.02 0.86 4.08
N TYR A 111 -6.27 0.60 3.02
CA TYR A 111 -5.23 1.50 2.50
C TYR A 111 -5.58 2.00 1.10
N ASN A 112 -5.21 3.24 0.78
CA ASN A 112 -5.30 3.83 -0.57
C ASN A 112 -3.90 4.15 -1.10
N ILE A 113 -3.18 3.10 -1.46
CA ILE A 113 -1.75 3.12 -1.69
C ILE A 113 -1.44 3.82 -3.01
N GLN A 114 -0.55 4.80 -2.98
CA GLN A 114 0.08 5.35 -4.17
C GLN A 114 1.30 4.53 -4.55
N LEU A 115 1.32 4.07 -5.79
CA LEU A 115 2.36 3.23 -6.37
C LEU A 115 3.06 3.97 -7.51
N ARG A 116 4.39 3.86 -7.55
CA ARG A 116 5.24 4.41 -8.61
C ARG A 116 6.32 3.41 -8.99
N THR A 117 6.67 3.36 -10.28
CA THR A 117 7.74 2.49 -10.79
C THR A 117 9.06 3.21 -10.93
#